data_AF-A0A552BAI1-F1
#
_entry.id   AF-A0A552BAI1-F1
#
_cell.length_a   1.000
_cell.length_b   1.000
_cell.length_c   1.000
_cell.angle_alpha   90.00
_cell.angle_beta   90.00
_cell.angle_gamma   90.00
#
_symmetry.space_group_name_H-M   'P 1'
#
loop_
_entity.id
_entity.type
_entity.pdbx_description
1 polymer ?
#
loop_
_entity_poly.entity_id
_entity_poly.type
_entity_poly.pdbx_seq_one_letter_code
_entity_poly.pdbx_strand_id
1 'polypeptide(L)'
;MKEINFILSIFILSQLGFSLPLKAQSRCQATINSVVNEIESKGVRKVIVEKGSVTNQGNPTNRKNELMLLLSSYLDNTGTSGDQRSGWIVSNIMASRVLMKSYADRIVSNCQDIAVVAFVAGGSDWRIEFAIQSDGKTRLRDCIPSGSNLTANWNQTYCH
;
A
#
# COMPACT_ATOMS: atom_id res chain seq x y z
N MET A 1 -24.51 -9.40 -69.11
CA MET A 1 -24.70 -9.93 -67.75
C MET A 1 -23.75 -11.12 -67.57
N LYS A 2 -22.68 -10.95 -66.79
CA LYS A 2 -21.92 -12.07 -66.19
C LYS A 2 -21.02 -11.55 -65.06
N GLU A 3 -21.41 -11.97 -63.87
CA GLU A 3 -20.82 -11.93 -62.53
C GLU A 3 -19.29 -11.63 -62.40
N ILE A 4 -18.96 -10.62 -61.59
CA ILE A 4 -17.62 -10.42 -61.02
C ILE A 4 -17.66 -10.91 -59.58
N ASN A 5 -16.96 -12.00 -59.29
CA ASN A 5 -16.80 -12.54 -57.93
C ASN A 5 -15.92 -11.61 -57.08
N PHE A 6 -16.50 -10.99 -56.06
CA PHE A 6 -15.77 -10.21 -55.06
C PHE A 6 -15.52 -11.08 -53.82
N ILE A 7 -14.30 -11.62 -53.68
CA ILE A 7 -13.89 -12.34 -52.47
C ILE A 7 -13.57 -11.31 -51.39
N LEU A 8 -14.50 -11.17 -50.44
CA LEU A 8 -14.39 -10.31 -49.27
C LEU A 8 -13.49 -11.01 -48.23
N SER A 9 -12.18 -10.77 -48.28
CA SER A 9 -11.26 -11.22 -47.22
C SER A 9 -11.47 -10.40 -45.95
N ILE A 10 -12.20 -10.98 -44.99
CA ILE A 10 -12.36 -10.43 -43.64
C ILE A 10 -11.05 -10.69 -42.87
N PHE A 11 -10.19 -9.67 -42.79
CA PHE A 11 -9.11 -9.64 -41.79
C PHE A 11 -9.74 -9.45 -40.39
N ILE A 12 -9.96 -10.55 -39.68
CA ILE A 12 -10.24 -10.53 -38.24
C ILE A 12 -8.91 -10.27 -37.52
N LEU A 13 -8.51 -9.00 -37.44
CA LEU A 13 -7.43 -8.58 -36.55
C LEU A 13 -7.92 -8.69 -35.10
N SER A 14 -7.53 -9.82 -34.49
CA SER A 14 -7.15 -9.96 -33.09
C SER A 14 -7.50 -8.78 -32.19
N GLN A 15 -8.65 -8.86 -31.53
CA GLN A 15 -8.92 -8.11 -30.31
C GLN A 15 -8.01 -8.66 -29.20
N LEU A 16 -6.78 -8.16 -29.14
CA LEU A 16 -5.95 -8.29 -27.95
C LEU A 16 -6.64 -7.48 -26.85
N GLY A 17 -7.29 -8.19 -25.92
CA GLY A 17 -7.97 -7.64 -24.77
C GLY A 17 -7.01 -6.95 -23.80
N PHE A 18 -6.67 -5.69 -24.08
CA PHE A 18 -6.03 -4.79 -23.14
C PHE A 18 -7.10 -4.04 -22.32
N SER A 19 -7.85 -4.76 -21.48
CA SER A 19 -8.74 -4.15 -20.47
C SER A 19 -8.33 -4.44 -19.02
N LEU A 20 -7.09 -4.93 -18.83
CA LEU A 20 -6.55 -5.33 -17.54
C LEU A 20 -6.16 -4.18 -16.58
N PRO A 21 -5.65 -2.99 -17.01
CA PRO A 21 -5.13 -2.02 -16.05
C PRO A 21 -6.22 -1.34 -15.22
N LEU A 22 -7.38 -1.03 -15.81
CA LEU A 22 -8.48 -0.34 -15.12
C LEU A 22 -9.09 -1.19 -14.01
N LYS A 23 -9.25 -2.50 -14.24
CA LYS A 23 -9.79 -3.44 -13.24
C LYS A 23 -8.81 -3.68 -12.09
N ALA A 24 -7.50 -3.72 -12.37
CA ALA A 24 -6.49 -3.87 -11.32
C ALA A 24 -6.39 -2.62 -10.44
N GLN A 25 -6.42 -1.43 -11.05
CA GLN A 25 -6.39 -0.17 -10.32
C GLN A 25 -7.65 0.04 -9.46
N SER A 26 -8.84 -0.29 -9.99
CA SER A 26 -10.09 -0.20 -9.22
C SER A 26 -10.10 -1.16 -8.01
N ARG A 27 -9.55 -2.38 -8.18
CA ARG A 27 -9.41 -3.36 -7.10
C ARG A 27 -8.43 -2.91 -6.02
N CYS A 28 -7.32 -2.30 -6.40
CA CYS A 28 -6.36 -1.72 -5.46
C CYS A 28 -7.02 -0.63 -4.61
N GLN A 29 -7.66 0.35 -5.24
CA GLN A 29 -8.30 1.45 -4.51
C GLN A 29 -9.43 0.96 -3.58
N ALA A 30 -10.25 0.01 -4.05
CA ALA A 30 -11.28 -0.60 -3.21
C ALA A 30 -10.69 -1.31 -1.98
N THR A 31 -9.54 -1.97 -2.14
CA THR A 31 -8.84 -2.63 -1.02
C THR A 31 -8.30 -1.61 -0.02
N ILE A 32 -7.67 -0.53 -0.49
CA ILE A 32 -7.18 0.56 0.35
C ILE A 32 -8.33 1.17 1.14
N ASN A 33 -9.43 1.53 0.47
CA ASN A 33 -10.62 2.10 1.10
C ASN A 33 -11.22 1.12 2.14
N SER A 34 -11.25 -0.17 1.84
CA SER A 34 -11.74 -1.18 2.79
C SER A 34 -10.88 -1.24 4.05
N VAL A 35 -9.55 -1.20 3.93
CA VAL A 35 -8.64 -1.18 5.08
C VAL A 35 -8.79 0.12 5.88
N VAL A 36 -8.84 1.27 5.21
CA VAL A 36 -9.09 2.58 5.83
C VAL A 36 -10.39 2.56 6.64
N ASN A 37 -11.50 2.16 6.01
CA ASN A 37 -12.79 2.09 6.67
C ASN A 37 -12.78 1.13 7.86
N GLU A 38 -12.07 0.01 7.77
CA GLU A 38 -11.94 -0.93 8.88
C GLU A 38 -11.20 -0.30 10.07
N ILE A 39 -10.08 0.38 9.82
CA ILE A 39 -9.31 1.10 10.85
C ILE A 39 -10.15 2.20 11.49
N GLU A 40 -10.84 3.02 10.69
CA GLU A 40 -11.70 4.10 11.19
C GLU A 40 -12.91 3.55 11.96
N SER A 41 -13.50 2.45 11.51
CA SER A 41 -14.60 1.78 12.22
C SER A 41 -14.22 1.25 13.61
N LYS A 42 -12.93 0.98 13.85
CA LYS A 42 -12.41 0.62 15.19
C LYS A 42 -12.33 1.84 16.11
N GLY A 43 -12.52 3.05 15.59
CA GLY A 43 -12.56 4.32 16.30
C GLY A 43 -11.31 5.19 16.15
N VAL A 44 -10.44 4.91 15.16
CA VAL A 44 -9.45 5.89 14.71
C VAL A 44 -10.19 7.04 14.02
N ARG A 45 -9.80 8.29 14.31
CA ARG A 45 -10.51 9.47 13.82
C ARG A 45 -10.43 9.62 12.31
N LYS A 46 -9.22 9.41 11.78
CA LYS A 46 -8.95 9.56 10.36
C LYS A 46 -7.72 8.77 9.97
N VAL A 47 -7.77 8.10 8.82
CA VAL A 47 -6.57 7.56 8.17
C VAL A 47 -6.26 8.39 6.94
N ILE A 48 -5.09 9.03 6.94
CA ILE A 48 -4.58 9.75 5.77
C ILE A 48 -3.73 8.78 4.95
N VAL A 49 -4.01 8.70 3.66
CA VAL A 49 -3.30 7.81 2.74
C VAL A 49 -2.35 8.64 1.90
N GLU A 50 -1.06 8.34 2.00
CA GLU A 50 -0.02 8.97 1.20
C GLU A 50 0.72 7.93 0.36
N LYS A 51 1.26 8.38 -0.77
CA LYS A 51 2.00 7.51 -1.68
C LYS A 51 3.39 8.07 -1.90
N GLY A 52 4.39 7.27 -1.57
CA GLY A 52 5.80 7.57 -1.76
C GLY A 52 6.45 6.64 -2.78
N SER A 53 7.75 6.83 -2.97
CA SER A 53 8.62 5.91 -3.71
C SER A 53 9.62 5.25 -2.76
N VAL A 54 9.95 3.98 -3.03
CA VAL A 54 11.01 3.26 -2.33
C VAL A 54 12.17 3.00 -3.27
N THR A 55 13.38 3.03 -2.73
CA THR A 55 14.58 2.65 -3.46
C THR A 55 14.66 1.12 -3.58
N ASN A 56 15.05 0.63 -4.76
CA ASN A 56 14.97 -0.80 -5.11
C ASN A 56 16.10 -1.67 -4.56
N GLN A 57 16.98 -1.16 -3.67
CA GLN A 57 18.16 -1.92 -3.26
C GLN A 57 17.75 -3.19 -2.50
N GLY A 58 17.97 -4.35 -3.12
CA GLY A 58 17.57 -5.66 -2.60
C GLY A 58 16.07 -5.98 -2.71
N ASN A 59 15.26 -5.14 -3.36
CA ASN A 59 13.83 -5.42 -3.58
C ASN A 59 13.69 -6.65 -4.51
N PRO A 60 13.05 -7.74 -4.09
CA PRO A 60 12.91 -8.94 -4.91
C PRO A 60 11.83 -8.81 -6.00
N THR A 61 11.25 -7.63 -6.19
CA THR A 61 10.15 -7.35 -7.13
C THR A 61 10.43 -6.12 -7.98
N ASN A 62 9.59 -5.88 -8.99
CA ASN A 62 9.64 -4.67 -9.82
C ASN A 62 8.80 -3.50 -9.28
N ARG A 63 8.20 -3.65 -8.09
CA ARG A 63 7.29 -2.67 -7.48
C ARG A 63 8.11 -1.54 -6.84
N LYS A 64 7.68 -0.29 -6.99
CA LYS A 64 8.50 0.89 -6.63
C LYS A 64 7.84 1.85 -5.64
N ASN A 65 6.59 1.60 -5.28
CA ASN A 65 5.82 2.57 -4.50
C ASN A 65 5.69 2.13 -3.04
N GLU A 66 5.68 3.13 -2.16
CA GLU A 66 5.23 3.00 -0.79
C GLU A 66 3.78 3.48 -0.68
N LEU A 67 2.97 2.78 0.10
CA LEU A 67 1.71 3.30 0.62
C LEU A 67 1.83 3.57 2.12
N MET A 68 1.65 4.81 2.54
CA MET A 68 1.65 5.18 3.95
C MET A 68 0.21 5.38 4.44
N LEU A 69 -0.13 4.74 5.55
CA LEU A 69 -1.37 4.92 6.29
C LEU A 69 -1.05 5.66 7.58
N LEU A 70 -1.34 6.96 7.61
CA LEU A 70 -1.17 7.82 8.77
C LEU A 70 -2.45 7.79 9.62
N LEU A 71 -2.36 7.14 10.77
CA LEU A 71 -3.46 6.96 11.72
C LEU A 71 -3.52 8.18 12.65
N SER A 72 -4.43 9.10 12.37
CA SER A 72 -4.61 10.31 13.16
C SER A 72 -5.60 10.11 14.30
N SER A 73 -5.21 10.56 15.50
CA SER A 73 -6.11 10.70 16.64
C SER A 73 -6.69 12.11 16.81
N TYR A 74 -6.37 13.05 15.91
CA TYR A 74 -6.80 14.43 16.05
C TYR A 74 -8.23 14.65 15.54
N LEU A 75 -8.94 15.55 16.22
CA LEU A 75 -10.28 16.03 15.86
C LEU A 75 -10.23 17.07 14.74
N ASP A 76 -9.08 17.75 14.61
CA ASP A 76 -8.81 18.76 13.61
C ASP A 76 -7.67 18.32 12.68
N ASN A 77 -7.53 19.01 11.55
CA ASN A 77 -6.40 18.78 10.63
C ASN A 77 -5.13 19.55 11.06
N THR A 78 -5.19 20.33 12.15
CA THR A 78 -4.08 21.14 12.66
C THR A 78 -3.21 20.38 13.65
N GLY A 79 -3.66 19.22 14.14
CA GLY A 79 -2.92 18.42 15.12
C GLY A 79 -2.97 19.00 16.53
N THR A 80 -3.96 19.85 16.82
CA THR A 80 -4.01 20.63 18.07
C THR A 80 -5.01 20.07 19.09
N SER A 81 -6.05 19.37 18.62
CA SER A 81 -7.08 18.80 19.48
C SER A 81 -7.11 17.29 19.35
N GLY A 82 -6.47 16.58 20.29
CA GLY A 82 -6.41 15.12 20.30
C GLY A 82 -7.66 14.47 20.90
N ASP A 83 -8.19 13.45 20.24
CA ASP A 83 -9.15 12.53 20.86
C ASP A 83 -8.41 11.40 21.57
N GLN A 84 -8.44 11.41 22.91
CA GLN A 84 -7.78 10.43 23.75
C GLN A 84 -8.21 9.00 23.43
N ARG A 85 -9.51 8.76 23.17
CA ARG A 85 -10.00 7.41 22.86
C ARG A 85 -9.40 6.91 21.55
N SER A 86 -9.41 7.76 20.53
CA SER A 86 -8.77 7.46 19.25
C SER A 86 -7.27 7.21 19.42
N GLY A 87 -6.57 8.02 20.23
CA GLY A 87 -5.14 7.83 20.52
C GLY A 87 -4.82 6.45 21.11
N TRP A 88 -5.67 5.94 22.01
CA TRP A 88 -5.53 4.59 22.57
C TRP A 88 -5.75 3.50 21.50
N ILE A 89 -6.73 3.71 20.62
CA ILE A 89 -7.00 2.77 19.51
C ILE A 89 -5.85 2.76 18.51
N VAL A 90 -5.32 3.93 18.13
CA VAL A 90 -4.12 4.06 17.29
C VAL A 90 -2.96 3.29 17.92
N SER A 91 -2.69 3.51 19.22
CA SER A 91 -1.63 2.81 19.95
C SER A 91 -1.80 1.29 19.93
N ASN A 92 -3.03 0.79 20.10
CA ASN A 92 -3.32 -0.65 20.05
C ASN A 92 -3.11 -1.24 18.65
N ILE A 93 -3.49 -0.52 17.58
CA ILE A 93 -3.25 -0.95 16.21
C ILE A 93 -1.74 -0.98 15.93
N MET A 94 -1.03 0.08 16.30
CA MET A 94 0.42 0.22 16.09
C MET A 94 1.24 -0.80 16.91
N ALA A 95 0.71 -1.27 18.05
CA ALA A 95 1.29 -2.37 18.82
C ALA A 95 1.04 -3.75 18.18
N SER A 96 0.01 -3.90 17.34
CA SER A 96 -0.37 -5.20 16.76
C SER A 96 0.28 -5.46 15.40
N ARG A 97 1.47 -6.08 15.43
CA ARG A 97 2.19 -6.50 14.21
C ARG A 97 1.37 -7.44 13.33
N VAL A 98 0.60 -8.35 13.94
CA VAL A 98 -0.24 -9.31 13.22
C VAL A 98 -1.35 -8.60 12.44
N LEU A 99 -2.02 -7.64 13.08
CA LEU A 99 -3.09 -6.86 12.43
C LEU A 99 -2.54 -6.03 11.27
N MET A 100 -1.47 -5.26 11.50
CA MET A 100 -0.88 -4.45 10.44
C MET A 100 -0.34 -5.30 9.29
N LYS A 101 0.27 -6.46 9.58
CA LYS A 101 0.69 -7.41 8.54
C LYS A 101 -0.48 -7.88 7.69
N SER A 102 -1.62 -8.20 8.32
CA SER A 102 -2.82 -8.64 7.59
C SER A 102 -3.34 -7.57 6.62
N TYR A 103 -3.28 -6.30 7.01
CA TYR A 103 -3.65 -5.17 6.14
C TYR A 103 -2.63 -4.99 5.03
N ALA A 104 -1.34 -5.05 5.33
CA ALA A 104 -0.27 -4.95 4.35
C ALA A 104 -0.35 -6.06 3.30
N ASP A 105 -0.56 -7.33 3.71
CA ASP A 105 -0.74 -8.46 2.80
C ASP A 105 -1.98 -8.29 1.90
N ARG A 106 -3.09 -7.78 2.45
CA ARG A 106 -4.29 -7.47 1.66
C ARG A 106 -4.00 -6.40 0.63
N ILE A 107 -3.37 -5.29 1.01
CA ILE A 107 -3.03 -4.20 0.09
C ILE A 107 -2.08 -4.70 -1.01
N VAL A 108 -0.96 -5.32 -0.64
CA VAL A 108 0.07 -5.77 -1.59
C VAL A 108 -0.44 -6.84 -2.55
N SER A 109 -1.36 -7.72 -2.13
CA SER A 109 -1.97 -8.71 -3.03
C SER A 109 -2.94 -8.11 -4.05
N ASN A 110 -3.47 -6.90 -3.78
CA ASN A 110 -4.44 -6.22 -4.65
C ASN A 110 -3.87 -5.00 -5.39
N CYS A 111 -2.69 -4.51 -4.98
CA CYS A 111 -2.02 -3.34 -5.55
C CYS A 111 -0.66 -3.74 -6.15
N GLN A 112 -0.59 -3.85 -7.48
CA GLN A 112 0.57 -4.40 -8.19
C GLN A 112 1.80 -3.49 -8.20
N ASP A 113 1.65 -2.22 -7.84
CA ASP A 113 2.72 -1.23 -7.83
C ASP A 113 3.27 -0.93 -6.43
N ILE A 114 2.57 -1.36 -5.38
CA ILE A 114 2.93 -1.15 -3.97
C ILE A 114 3.91 -2.23 -3.52
N ALA A 115 5.10 -1.78 -3.10
CA ALA A 115 6.19 -2.60 -2.60
C ALA A 115 6.31 -2.56 -1.06
N VAL A 116 5.95 -1.42 -0.45
CA VAL A 116 5.99 -1.22 1.00
C VAL A 116 4.66 -0.64 1.46
N VAL A 117 4.15 -1.13 2.58
CA VAL A 117 3.03 -0.52 3.31
C VAL A 117 3.56 -0.06 4.66
N ALA A 118 3.46 1.25 4.93
CA ALA A 118 3.83 1.85 6.19
C ALA A 118 2.61 2.28 7.00
N PHE A 119 2.69 2.10 8.30
CA PHE A 119 1.74 2.59 9.29
C PHE A 119 2.44 3.62 10.15
N VAL A 120 1.85 4.79 10.31
CA VAL A 120 2.42 5.90 11.10
C VAL A 120 1.38 6.38 12.10
N ALA A 121 1.75 6.51 13.37
CA ALA A 121 0.89 7.17 14.35
C ALA A 121 1.00 8.69 14.17
N GLY A 122 -0.12 9.32 13.82
CA GLY A 122 -0.18 10.76 13.56
C GLY A 122 0.29 11.59 14.75
N GLY A 123 1.15 12.57 14.48
CA GLY A 123 1.74 13.41 15.54
C GLY A 123 2.92 12.76 16.26
N SER A 124 3.45 11.64 15.77
CA SER A 124 4.65 10.97 16.30
C SER A 124 5.55 10.46 15.18
N ASP A 125 6.77 10.06 15.56
CA ASP A 125 7.74 9.35 14.73
C ASP A 125 7.49 7.83 14.68
N TRP A 126 6.51 7.31 15.43
CA TRP A 126 6.24 5.87 15.49
C TRP A 126 5.73 5.36 14.15
N ARG A 127 6.64 4.69 13.43
CA ARG A 127 6.43 4.19 12.07
C ARG A 127 6.83 2.73 11.93
N ILE A 128 5.97 1.96 11.27
CA ILE A 128 6.13 0.51 11.09
C ILE A 128 5.91 0.14 9.63
N GLU A 129 6.85 -0.58 9.04
CA GLU A 129 6.83 -0.89 7.61
C GLU A 129 6.80 -2.38 7.33
N PHE A 130 6.03 -2.75 6.31
CA PHE A 130 5.95 -4.11 5.77
C PHE A 130 6.35 -4.10 4.30
N ALA A 131 7.39 -4.84 3.95
CA ALA A 131 7.93 -4.92 2.60
C ALA A 131 7.53 -6.21 1.89
N ILE A 132 7.18 -6.14 0.60
CA ILE A 132 6.86 -7.31 -0.22
C ILE A 132 8.09 -8.22 -0.39
N GLN A 133 7.84 -9.53 -0.35
CA GLN A 133 8.82 -10.58 -0.61
C GLN A 133 8.53 -11.28 -1.94
N SER A 134 9.42 -12.16 -2.39
CA SER A 134 9.27 -12.90 -3.65
C SER A 134 8.05 -13.83 -3.68
N ASP A 135 7.52 -14.24 -2.52
CA ASP A 135 6.31 -15.05 -2.39
C ASP A 135 5.00 -14.24 -2.50
N GLY A 136 5.09 -12.92 -2.70
CA GLY A 136 3.95 -12.01 -2.80
C GLY A 136 3.30 -11.67 -1.45
N LYS A 137 3.89 -12.09 -0.33
CA LYS A 137 3.51 -11.67 1.03
C LYS A 137 4.45 -10.59 1.55
N THR A 138 4.04 -9.94 2.62
CA THR A 138 4.85 -8.91 3.26
C THR A 138 5.61 -9.44 4.47
N ARG A 139 6.76 -8.84 4.75
CA ARG A 139 7.56 -9.06 5.96
C ARG A 139 7.74 -7.72 6.67
N LEU A 140 7.66 -7.72 8.00
CA LEU A 140 8.03 -6.57 8.82
C LEU A 140 9.51 -6.20 8.56
N ARG A 141 9.78 -4.94 8.27
CA ARG A 141 11.16 -4.46 8.12
C ARG A 141 11.82 -4.32 9.50
N ASP A 142 13.04 -4.80 9.58
CA ASP A 142 13.87 -4.75 10.78
C ASP A 142 14.39 -3.33 11.00
N CYS A 143 14.22 -2.83 12.22
CA CYS A 143 14.64 -1.50 12.60
C CYS A 143 16.16 -1.49 12.83
N ILE A 144 16.89 -0.63 12.13
CA ILE A 144 18.33 -0.42 12.32
C ILE A 144 18.60 1.00 12.84
N PRO A 145 19.62 1.21 13.69
CA PRO A 145 19.91 2.53 14.25
C PRO A 145 20.18 3.59 13.17
N SER A 146 19.56 4.76 13.33
CA SER A 146 19.88 5.96 12.57
C SER A 146 21.35 6.36 12.78
N GLY A 147 22.01 6.83 11.71
CA GLY A 147 23.43 7.22 11.77
C GLY A 147 24.43 6.06 11.65
N SER A 148 23.96 4.83 11.44
CA SER A 148 24.86 3.76 10.99
C SER A 148 25.36 4.07 9.57
N ASN A 149 26.66 3.86 9.31
CA ASN A 149 27.24 3.94 7.95
C ASN A 149 26.75 2.79 7.04
N LEU A 150 25.74 2.03 7.47
CA LEU A 150 25.20 0.88 6.78
C LEU A 150 24.08 1.35 5.86
N THR A 151 24.15 1.00 4.58
CA THR A 151 23.02 1.12 3.68
C THR A 151 21.97 0.08 4.06
N ALA A 152 20.75 0.52 4.39
CA ALA A 152 19.66 -0.38 4.74
C ALA A 152 19.36 -1.37 3.59
N ASN A 153 19.36 -2.67 3.88
CA ASN A 153 18.89 -3.68 2.94
C ASN A 153 17.36 -3.62 2.80
N TRP A 154 16.81 -4.34 1.83
CA TRP A 154 15.38 -4.36 1.54
C TRP A 154 14.47 -4.66 2.73
N ASN A 155 14.90 -5.51 3.65
CA ASN A 155 14.11 -5.86 4.83
C ASN A 155 14.51 -5.03 6.07
N GLN A 156 15.17 -3.89 5.89
CA GLN A 156 15.64 -3.03 6.99
C GLN A 156 15.16 -1.59 6.81
N THR A 157 15.00 -0.86 7.90
CA THR A 157 14.62 0.56 7.88
C THR A 157 15.28 1.30 9.02
N TYR A 158 15.56 2.59 8.85
CA TYR A 158 16.15 3.37 9.94
C TYR A 158 15.08 3.69 10.98
N CYS A 159 15.42 3.42 12.23
CA CYS A 159 14.62 3.85 13.37
C CYS A 159 14.72 5.37 13.51
N HIS A 160 13.59 6.03 13.67
CA HIS A 160 13.52 7.41 14.13
C HIS A 160 13.08 7.44 15.58
#